data_AF-A0A834M4Q4-F1
#
_entry.id   AF-A0A834M4Q4-F1
#
_cell.length_a   1.000
_cell.length_b   1.000
_cell.length_c   1.000
_cell.angle_alpha   90.00
_cell.angle_beta   90.00
_cell.angle_gamma   90.00
#
_symmetry.space_group_name_H-M   'P 1'
#
loop_
_entity.id
_entity.type
_entity.pdbx_description
1 polymer ?
#
loop_
_entity_poly.entity_id
_entity_poly.type
_entity_poly.pdbx_seq_one_letter_code
_entity_poly.pdbx_strand_id
1 'polypeptide(L)'
;SVFNTKKFQSSNNYTIIIDILAILAQLSACVVWPLTQNRPILYLIPASVLLISLGWWENFFPEKIVTYFLNQKDQPKTDLAKNMYFTYSIVSIMKCVLFLSTTLLYFYLADGKCIFLFTEFLEAFSEHPITITEVQFQLGDNAEYLNSAISTGVIYQNYNDTLFNIGIFLINVTATYICYAFGKFACKIMIQIAGFALPINLTVPILLTLLISLCGPYIEDKCVYFDAYSPAYLFFNVPPSKDMIGFLVDEYAWIWLLWLVSQIWITQHIWTNRNFVLSSTEELFIKPMYDAFFIDQSVALNRRNIKEAPKGGQDIELDKYDDSITRIYACATMWH
;
A
#
# COMPACT_ATOMS: atom_id res chain seq x y z
N SER A 1 -10.16 -5.60 -21.66
CA SER A 1 -9.59 -4.40 -21.05
C SER A 1 -8.09 -4.47 -21.23
N VAL A 2 -7.41 -3.33 -21.29
CA VAL A 2 -5.95 -3.22 -21.19
C VAL A 2 -5.45 -3.98 -19.95
N PHE A 3 -6.26 -4.00 -18.88
CA PHE A 3 -6.01 -4.71 -17.63
C PHE A 3 -6.39 -6.21 -17.61
N ASN A 4 -7.12 -6.72 -18.61
CA ASN A 4 -7.44 -8.15 -18.77
C ASN A 4 -7.22 -8.57 -20.23
N THR A 5 -6.03 -9.10 -20.48
CA THR A 5 -5.50 -9.33 -21.84
C THR A 5 -6.15 -10.50 -22.58
N LYS A 6 -6.93 -11.37 -21.94
CA LYS A 6 -7.75 -12.37 -22.64
C LYS A 6 -8.76 -11.72 -23.62
N LYS A 7 -9.16 -10.47 -23.36
CA LYS A 7 -10.05 -9.69 -24.24
C LYS A 7 -9.34 -8.69 -25.14
N PHE A 8 -8.01 -8.59 -25.14
CA PHE A 8 -7.32 -7.60 -25.99
C PHE A 8 -7.41 -7.94 -27.48
N GLN A 9 -7.52 -9.23 -27.83
CA GLN A 9 -7.78 -9.68 -29.20
C GLN A 9 -9.24 -9.46 -29.66
N SER A 10 -10.18 -9.18 -28.75
CA SER A 10 -11.58 -8.84 -29.03
C SER A 10 -11.99 -7.63 -28.17
N SER A 11 -11.25 -6.55 -28.34
CA SER A 11 -11.40 -5.34 -27.54
C SER A 11 -12.50 -4.46 -28.16
N ASN A 12 -13.68 -4.48 -27.55
CA ASN A 12 -14.77 -3.56 -27.85
C ASN A 12 -14.37 -2.13 -27.39
N ASN A 13 -14.60 -1.09 -28.20
CA ASN A 13 -14.20 0.30 -27.91
C ASN A 13 -14.61 0.78 -26.50
N TYR A 14 -15.76 0.29 -26.01
CA TYR A 14 -16.27 0.55 -24.67
C TYR A 14 -15.30 0.18 -23.54
N THR A 15 -14.54 -0.91 -23.69
CA THR A 15 -13.64 -1.35 -22.60
C THR A 15 -12.43 -0.42 -22.47
N ILE A 16 -11.93 0.14 -23.57
CA ILE A 16 -10.85 1.12 -23.57
C ILE A 16 -11.30 2.41 -22.86
N ILE A 17 -12.54 2.84 -23.11
CA ILE A 17 -13.10 4.03 -22.44
C ILE A 17 -13.14 3.84 -20.93
N ILE A 18 -13.61 2.67 -20.46
CA ILE A 18 -13.65 2.36 -19.03
C ILE A 18 -12.24 2.31 -18.44
N ASP A 19 -11.26 1.75 -19.15
CA ASP A 19 -9.86 1.73 -18.72
C ASP A 19 -9.29 3.15 -18.54
N ILE A 20 -9.57 4.06 -19.48
CA ILE A 20 -9.14 5.47 -19.40
C ILE A 20 -9.84 6.18 -18.23
N LEU A 21 -11.15 5.98 -18.07
CA LEU A 21 -11.91 6.56 -16.95
C LEU A 21 -11.39 6.08 -15.60
N ALA A 22 -11.05 4.79 -15.47
CA ALA A 22 -10.48 4.25 -14.25
C ALA A 22 -9.14 4.92 -13.91
N ILE A 23 -8.24 5.07 -14.89
CA ILE A 23 -6.95 5.77 -14.69
C ILE A 23 -7.17 7.22 -14.28
N LEU A 24 -8.06 7.95 -14.96
CA LEU A 24 -8.37 9.35 -14.64
C LEU A 24 -8.97 9.48 -13.23
N ALA A 25 -9.80 8.53 -12.81
CA ALA A 25 -10.35 8.49 -11.47
C ALA A 25 -9.28 8.28 -10.39
N GLN A 26 -8.22 7.50 -10.63
CA GLN A 26 -7.10 7.42 -9.68
C GLN A 26 -6.20 8.65 -9.71
N LEU A 27 -5.96 9.23 -10.89
CA LEU A 27 -5.16 10.44 -11.01
C LEU A 27 -5.83 11.64 -10.33
N SER A 28 -7.16 11.70 -10.33
CA SER A 28 -7.90 12.75 -9.62
C SER A 28 -7.62 12.73 -8.12
N ALA A 29 -7.44 11.55 -7.50
CA ALA A 29 -7.09 11.43 -6.09
C ALA A 29 -5.80 12.17 -5.73
N CYS A 30 -4.81 12.12 -6.63
CA CYS A 30 -3.53 12.80 -6.42
C CYS A 30 -3.63 14.33 -6.50
N VAL A 31 -4.63 14.85 -7.21
CA VAL A 31 -4.76 16.27 -7.54
C VAL A 31 -5.80 16.97 -6.66
N VAL A 32 -6.86 16.26 -6.24
CA VAL A 32 -7.94 16.81 -5.41
C VAL A 32 -7.41 17.34 -4.07
N TRP A 33 -6.56 16.58 -3.38
CA TRP A 33 -6.04 16.99 -2.08
C TRP A 33 -5.14 18.25 -2.14
N PRO A 34 -4.13 18.34 -3.03
CA PRO A 34 -3.36 19.57 -3.19
C PRO A 34 -4.23 20.80 -3.53
N LEU A 35 -5.27 20.61 -4.35
CA LEU A 35 -6.18 21.69 -4.75
C LEU A 35 -7.03 22.22 -3.60
N THR A 36 -7.50 21.36 -2.68
CA THR A 36 -8.36 21.79 -1.57
C THR A 36 -7.59 22.54 -0.48
N GLN A 37 -6.34 22.16 -0.23
CA GLN A 37 -5.52 22.71 0.86
C GLN A 37 -4.62 23.89 0.44
N ASN A 38 -4.48 24.15 -0.87
CA ASN A 38 -3.69 25.25 -1.46
C ASN A 38 -2.24 25.38 -0.91
N ARG A 39 -1.58 24.26 -0.58
CA ARG A 39 -0.19 24.24 -0.13
C ARG A 39 0.72 23.73 -1.25
N PRO A 40 1.78 24.47 -1.64
CA PRO A 40 2.64 24.10 -2.77
C PRO A 40 3.37 22.76 -2.55
N ILE A 41 3.67 22.40 -1.31
CA ILE A 41 4.36 21.16 -0.96
C ILE A 41 3.54 19.90 -1.29
N LEU A 42 2.20 20.01 -1.33
CA LEU A 42 1.31 18.89 -1.63
C LEU A 42 1.38 18.46 -3.10
N TYR A 43 1.84 19.33 -4.01
CA TYR A 43 2.02 18.99 -5.42
C TYR A 43 3.18 18.00 -5.66
N LEU A 44 4.02 17.73 -4.66
CA LEU A 44 5.02 16.66 -4.72
C LEU A 44 4.38 15.26 -4.66
N ILE A 45 3.16 15.14 -4.15
CA ILE A 45 2.45 13.87 -3.99
C ILE A 45 2.19 13.20 -5.36
N PRO A 46 1.55 13.86 -6.35
CA PRO A 46 1.39 13.29 -7.69
C PRO A 46 2.71 12.81 -8.33
N ALA A 47 3.78 13.60 -8.19
CA ALA A 47 5.08 13.28 -8.75
C ALA A 47 5.66 12.01 -8.09
N SER A 48 5.58 11.93 -6.77
CA SER A 48 6.03 10.77 -5.99
C SER A 48 5.25 9.50 -6.34
N VAL A 49 3.92 9.59 -6.43
CA VAL A 49 3.06 8.46 -6.78
C VAL A 49 3.36 7.94 -8.19
N LEU A 50 3.58 8.83 -9.15
CA LEU A 50 3.97 8.45 -10.51
C LEU A 50 5.29 7.68 -10.49
N LEU A 51 6.31 8.19 -9.80
CA LEU A 51 7.63 7.53 -9.69
C LEU A 51 7.53 6.16 -9.02
N ILE A 52 6.74 6.02 -7.96
CA ILE A 52 6.50 4.74 -7.30
C ILE A 52 5.79 3.76 -8.26
N SER A 53 4.81 4.25 -9.03
CA SER A 53 4.05 3.43 -9.97
C SER A 53 4.90 2.78 -11.07
N LEU A 54 5.97 3.45 -11.51
CA LEU A 54 6.91 2.93 -12.52
C LEU A 54 7.46 1.55 -12.14
N GLY A 55 7.54 1.26 -10.84
CA GLY A 55 7.98 -0.03 -10.35
C GLY A 55 7.11 -1.21 -10.74
N TRP A 56 5.82 -1.03 -11.07
CA TRP A 56 4.89 -2.13 -11.42
C TRP A 56 4.44 -2.09 -12.88
N TRP A 57 4.91 -1.12 -13.66
CA TRP A 57 4.55 -0.95 -15.07
C TRP A 57 4.87 -2.20 -15.91
N GLU A 58 5.95 -2.92 -15.59
CA GLU A 58 6.31 -4.18 -16.24
C GLU A 58 5.15 -5.20 -16.27
N ASN A 59 4.27 -5.19 -15.27
CA ASN A 59 3.12 -6.08 -15.20
C ASN A 59 2.03 -5.75 -16.23
N PHE A 60 1.90 -4.48 -16.60
CA PHE A 60 0.79 -3.98 -17.40
C PHE A 60 1.17 -3.73 -18.86
N PHE A 61 2.46 -3.45 -19.15
CA PHE A 61 2.90 -3.27 -20.53
C PHE A 61 2.96 -4.58 -21.32
N PRO A 62 2.54 -4.59 -22.60
CA PRO A 62 2.82 -5.70 -23.50
C PRO A 62 4.32 -5.93 -23.65
N GLU A 63 4.73 -7.20 -23.64
CA GLU A 63 6.14 -7.59 -23.78
C GLU A 63 6.80 -6.97 -25.02
N LYS A 64 6.04 -6.80 -26.11
CA LYS A 64 6.48 -6.15 -27.35
C LYS A 64 6.84 -4.67 -27.19
N ILE A 65 6.15 -3.95 -26.30
CA ILE A 65 6.44 -2.53 -26.03
C ILE A 65 7.69 -2.42 -25.16
N VAL A 66 7.82 -3.32 -24.17
CA VAL A 66 9.00 -3.38 -23.29
C VAL A 66 10.27 -3.72 -24.07
N THR A 67 10.23 -4.67 -24.99
CA THR A 67 11.39 -5.02 -25.84
C THR A 67 11.77 -3.90 -26.80
N TYR A 68 10.79 -3.13 -27.29
CA TYR A 68 11.05 -1.92 -28.09
C TYR A 68 11.75 -0.82 -27.28
N PHE A 69 11.29 -0.55 -26.05
CA PHE A 69 11.91 0.47 -25.19
C PHE A 69 13.30 0.08 -24.69
N LEU A 70 13.52 -1.20 -24.39
CA LEU A 70 14.79 -1.68 -23.84
C LEU A 70 15.81 -2.07 -24.92
N ASN A 71 15.48 -2.00 -26.22
CA ASN A 71 16.31 -2.49 -27.33
C ASN A 71 16.92 -3.88 -27.07
N GLN A 72 16.27 -4.68 -26.22
CA GLN A 72 16.77 -5.97 -25.79
C GLN A 72 16.16 -7.03 -26.69
N LYS A 73 16.97 -7.43 -27.67
CA LYS A 73 16.69 -8.49 -28.62
C LYS A 73 16.52 -9.80 -27.86
N ASP A 74 15.27 -10.29 -27.76
CA ASP A 74 14.87 -11.65 -27.38
C ASP A 74 15.84 -12.41 -26.46
N GLN A 75 16.31 -11.79 -25.37
CA GLN A 75 17.04 -12.55 -24.36
C GLN A 75 16.02 -13.39 -23.59
N PRO A 76 16.31 -14.67 -23.35
CA PRO A 76 15.35 -15.55 -22.75
C PRO A 76 15.12 -15.06 -21.32
N LYS A 77 13.91 -14.55 -21.05
CA LYS A 77 13.45 -14.14 -19.70
C LYS A 77 13.68 -15.21 -18.63
N THR A 78 13.99 -16.45 -19.03
CA THR A 78 14.35 -17.58 -18.18
C THR A 78 15.63 -17.33 -17.36
N ASP A 79 16.64 -16.63 -17.90
CA ASP A 79 17.91 -16.43 -17.20
C ASP A 79 17.84 -15.28 -16.19
N LEU A 80 17.07 -14.23 -16.50
CA LEU A 80 16.81 -13.13 -15.57
C LEU A 80 15.90 -13.57 -14.42
N ALA A 81 14.91 -14.44 -14.69
CA ALA A 81 14.07 -15.04 -13.65
C ALA A 81 14.90 -15.84 -12.65
N LYS A 82 15.87 -16.63 -13.16
CA LYS A 82 16.74 -17.48 -12.34
C LYS A 82 17.62 -16.70 -11.37
N ASN A 83 18.00 -15.46 -11.70
CA ASN A 83 18.85 -14.59 -10.86
C ASN A 83 18.11 -13.40 -10.24
N MET A 84 16.77 -13.42 -10.26
CA MET A 84 15.95 -12.31 -9.82
C MET A 84 16.18 -11.96 -8.34
N TYR A 85 16.19 -12.96 -7.45
CA TYR A 85 16.43 -12.73 -6.02
C TYR A 85 17.77 -12.04 -5.75
N PHE A 86 18.83 -12.48 -6.42
CA PHE A 86 20.16 -11.89 -6.28
C PHE A 86 20.19 -10.43 -6.76
N THR A 87 19.57 -10.16 -7.90
CA THR A 87 19.46 -8.80 -8.46
C THR A 87 18.70 -7.88 -7.50
N TYR A 88 17.57 -8.34 -6.94
CA TYR A 88 16.78 -7.56 -5.99
C TYR A 88 17.50 -7.34 -4.65
N SER A 89 18.36 -8.27 -4.20
CA SER A 89 19.21 -8.05 -3.03
C SER A 89 20.19 -6.89 -3.24
N ILE A 90 20.85 -6.83 -4.40
CA ILE A 90 21.76 -5.71 -4.75
C ILE A 90 20.97 -4.40 -4.86
N VAL A 91 19.82 -4.42 -5.55
CA VAL A 91 18.94 -3.25 -5.69
C VAL A 91 18.47 -2.74 -4.33
N SER A 92 18.18 -3.63 -3.38
CA SER A 92 17.79 -3.25 -2.01
C SER A 92 18.90 -2.47 -1.31
N ILE A 93 20.15 -2.96 -1.38
CA ILE A 93 21.32 -2.27 -0.81
C ILE A 93 21.49 -0.90 -1.46
N MET A 94 21.38 -0.82 -2.79
CA MET A 94 21.45 0.46 -3.51
C MET A 94 20.35 1.43 -3.07
N LYS A 95 19.12 0.96 -2.85
CA LYS A 95 18.02 1.79 -2.34
C LYS A 95 18.34 2.33 -0.94
N CYS A 96 18.89 1.52 -0.05
CA CYS A 96 19.30 1.99 1.28
C CYS A 96 20.38 3.06 1.21
N VAL A 97 21.40 2.87 0.36
CA VAL A 97 22.49 3.85 0.15
C VAL A 97 21.95 5.14 -0.46
N LEU A 98 21.08 5.05 -1.46
CA LEU A 98 20.44 6.22 -2.08
C LEU A 98 19.58 6.97 -1.07
N PHE A 99 18.76 6.27 -0.29
CA PHE A 99 17.92 6.89 0.74
C PHE A 99 18.77 7.61 1.80
N LEU A 100 19.83 6.97 2.29
CA LEU A 100 20.76 7.58 3.22
C LEU A 100 21.44 8.81 2.61
N SER A 101 21.92 8.71 1.37
CA SER A 101 22.57 9.82 0.67
C SER A 101 21.63 11.00 0.44
N THR A 102 20.37 10.75 0.05
CA THR A 102 19.38 11.82 -0.13
C THR A 102 19.03 12.50 1.18
N THR A 103 18.93 11.73 2.27
CA THR A 103 18.65 12.27 3.61
C THR A 103 19.81 13.14 4.11
N LEU A 104 21.06 12.68 3.95
CA LEU A 104 22.25 13.46 4.32
C LEU A 104 22.37 14.74 3.49
N LEU A 105 22.07 14.66 2.18
CA LEU A 105 22.07 15.82 1.30
C LEU A 105 20.99 16.83 1.69
N TYR A 106 19.77 16.35 2.03
CA TYR A 106 18.69 17.21 2.49
C TYR A 106 19.09 17.99 3.76
N PHE A 107 19.59 17.31 4.79
CA PHE A 107 20.02 17.99 6.03
C PHE A 107 21.20 18.92 5.81
N TYR A 108 22.13 18.57 4.91
CA TYR A 108 23.22 19.47 4.56
C TYR A 108 22.72 20.74 3.87
N LEU A 109 21.73 20.65 2.98
CA LEU A 109 21.14 21.81 2.32
C LEU A 109 20.25 22.65 3.23
N ALA A 110 19.53 22.02 4.16
CA ALA A 110 18.60 22.70 5.07
C ALA A 110 19.34 23.39 6.24
N ASP A 111 20.22 22.67 6.93
CA ASP A 111 20.80 23.09 8.22
C ASP A 111 22.32 23.33 8.15
N GLY A 112 22.97 23.01 7.02
CA GLY A 112 24.41 23.19 6.82
C GLY A 112 25.30 22.19 7.59
N LYS A 113 24.72 21.36 8.47
CA LYS A 113 25.41 20.32 9.24
C LYS A 113 24.63 19.02 9.16
N CYS A 114 25.31 17.91 8.88
CA CYS A 114 24.73 16.57 8.84
C CYS A 114 25.33 15.60 9.87
N ILE A 115 26.41 16.01 10.55
CA ILE A 115 27.15 15.17 11.51
C ILE A 115 26.30 14.84 12.74
N PHE A 116 25.34 15.70 13.08
CA PHE A 116 24.45 15.50 14.23
C PHE A 116 23.67 14.18 14.18
N LEU A 117 23.35 13.68 12.97
CA LEU A 117 22.69 12.39 12.77
C LEU A 117 23.50 11.21 13.32
N PHE A 118 24.82 11.35 13.37
CA PHE A 118 25.71 10.31 13.87
C PHE A 118 26.14 10.55 15.31
N THR A 119 26.28 11.82 15.74
CA THR A 119 26.65 12.14 17.13
C THR A 119 25.50 11.95 18.10
N GLU A 120 24.31 12.43 17.72
CA GLU A 120 23.09 12.35 18.53
C GLU A 120 22.30 11.06 18.28
N PHE A 121 22.89 10.05 17.63
CA PHE A 121 22.16 8.85 17.24
C PHE A 121 21.59 8.11 18.46
N LEU A 122 22.38 7.93 19.52
CA LEU A 122 21.92 7.26 20.73
C LEU A 122 20.96 8.13 21.54
N GLU A 123 21.17 9.45 21.54
CA GLU A 123 20.26 10.42 22.17
C GLU A 123 18.92 10.50 21.43
N ALA A 124 18.88 10.28 20.12
CA ALA A 124 17.63 10.18 19.37
C ALA A 124 16.72 9.03 19.86
N PHE A 125 17.29 7.96 20.45
CA PHE A 125 16.54 6.85 21.05
C PHE A 125 16.33 6.99 22.57
N SER A 126 16.74 8.10 23.20
CA SER A 126 16.40 8.36 24.59
C SER A 126 15.01 8.97 24.74
N GLU A 127 14.53 9.04 25.98
CA GLU A 127 13.27 9.70 26.32
C GLU A 127 13.38 11.21 26.02
N HIS A 128 12.45 11.72 25.22
CA HIS A 128 12.38 13.15 24.86
C HIS A 128 11.16 13.78 25.54
N PRO A 129 11.29 14.98 26.12
CA PRO A 129 10.17 15.68 26.74
C PRO A 129 9.24 16.27 25.67
N ILE A 130 7.96 15.91 25.75
CA ILE A 130 6.88 16.45 24.94
C ILE A 130 6.14 17.48 25.79
N THR A 131 6.12 18.73 25.32
CA THR A 131 5.36 19.81 25.97
C THR A 131 3.89 19.72 25.58
N ILE A 132 3.04 19.38 26.54
CA ILE A 132 1.58 19.36 26.41
C ILE A 132 1.04 20.71 26.90
N THR A 133 0.34 21.43 26.04
CA THR A 133 -0.34 22.67 26.40
C THR A 133 -1.83 22.41 26.59
N GLU A 134 -2.35 22.78 27.75
CA GLU A 134 -3.80 22.75 27.97
C GLU A 134 -4.48 23.85 27.14
N VAL A 135 -5.58 23.47 26.49
CA VAL A 135 -6.46 24.38 25.75
C VAL A 135 -7.84 24.34 26.41
N GLN A 136 -8.31 25.48 26.92
CA GLN A 136 -9.67 25.61 27.43
C GLN A 136 -10.59 26.20 26.36
N PHE A 137 -11.77 25.60 26.24
CA PHE A 137 -12.83 26.14 25.40
C PHE A 137 -13.67 27.11 26.23
N GLN A 138 -13.57 28.41 25.97
CA GLN A 138 -14.51 29.38 26.53
C GLN A 138 -15.83 29.27 25.75
N LEU A 139 -16.89 28.78 26.40
CA LEU A 139 -18.26 28.94 25.91
C LEU A 139 -18.65 30.42 26.03
N GLY A 140 -18.53 31.18 24.94
CA GLY A 140 -19.30 32.41 24.77
C GLY A 140 -20.74 32.05 24.43
N ASP A 141 -21.71 32.85 24.91
CA ASP A 141 -23.16 32.62 24.81
C ASP A 141 -23.74 32.38 23.40
N ASN A 142 -22.92 32.39 22.34
CA ASN A 142 -23.30 32.09 20.94
C ASN A 142 -22.24 31.23 20.20
N ALA A 143 -21.52 30.34 20.90
CA ALA A 143 -20.36 29.63 20.35
C ALA A 143 -20.72 28.30 19.66
N GLU A 144 -21.08 28.37 18.38
CA GLU A 144 -21.16 27.21 17.46
C GLU A 144 -19.80 26.81 16.84
N TYR A 145 -18.68 27.41 17.25
CA TYR A 145 -17.39 27.18 16.60
C TYR A 145 -16.28 26.78 17.57
N LEU A 146 -15.62 25.66 17.28
CA LEU A 146 -14.38 25.16 17.91
C LEU A 146 -13.16 26.11 17.73
N ASN A 147 -13.34 27.25 17.06
CA ASN A 147 -12.28 28.18 16.69
C ASN A 147 -11.88 29.16 17.81
N SER A 148 -12.49 29.07 19.00
CA SER A 148 -12.19 29.94 20.16
C SER A 148 -11.52 29.19 21.33
N ALA A 149 -10.69 28.21 21.04
CA ALA A 149 -9.83 27.59 22.05
C ALA A 149 -8.67 28.55 22.40
N ILE A 150 -8.56 28.95 23.66
CA ILE A 150 -7.43 29.75 24.16
C ILE A 150 -6.57 28.83 25.02
N SER A 151 -5.25 28.79 24.74
CA SER A 151 -4.33 28.04 25.59
C SER A 151 -4.20 28.72 26.94
N THR A 152 -4.38 27.96 28.03
CA THR A 152 -4.26 28.47 29.40
C THR A 152 -2.81 28.73 29.82
N GLY A 153 -1.84 28.44 28.96
CA GLY A 153 -0.41 28.64 29.24
C GLY A 153 0.19 27.65 30.25
N VAL A 154 -0.58 26.67 30.72
CA VAL A 154 -0.09 25.58 31.59
C VAL A 154 0.59 24.53 30.71
N ILE A 155 1.89 24.31 30.99
CA ILE A 155 2.73 23.38 30.24
C ILE A 155 2.99 22.16 31.13
N TYR A 156 2.52 20.99 30.69
CA TYR A 156 2.90 19.70 31.27
C TYR A 156 3.98 19.07 30.41
N GLN A 157 5.01 18.50 31.03
CA GLN A 157 6.00 17.69 30.32
C GLN A 157 5.65 16.22 30.48
N ASN A 158 5.39 15.55 29.37
CA ASN A 158 5.26 14.10 29.31
C ASN A 158 6.47 13.53 28.56
N TYR A 159 6.94 12.35 28.93
CA TYR A 159 8.07 11.72 28.27
C TYR A 159 7.59 10.75 27.20
N ASN A 160 8.29 10.73 26.07
CA ASN A 160 8.05 9.73 25.03
C ASN A 160 8.44 8.34 25.52
N ASP A 161 7.66 7.33 25.17
CA ASP A 161 7.99 5.93 25.43
C ASP A 161 8.66 5.35 24.17
N THR A 162 9.98 5.17 24.22
CA THR A 162 10.73 4.63 23.08
C THR A 162 10.40 3.16 22.80
N LEU A 163 10.02 2.38 23.81
CA LEU A 163 9.65 0.98 23.64
C LEU A 163 8.37 0.87 22.80
N PHE A 164 7.43 1.78 23.03
CA PHE A 164 6.17 1.85 22.28
C PHE A 164 6.40 2.09 20.78
N ASN A 165 7.30 3.02 20.43
CA ASN A 165 7.65 3.30 19.03
C ASN A 165 8.30 2.10 18.32
N ILE A 166 9.21 1.40 19.01
CA ILE A 166 9.81 0.15 18.51
C ILE A 166 8.73 -0.94 18.36
N GLY A 167 7.79 -1.01 19.31
CA GLY A 167 6.65 -1.91 19.25
C GLY A 167 5.80 -1.72 17.99
N ILE A 168 5.42 -0.48 17.67
CA ILE A 168 4.67 -0.15 16.44
C ILE A 168 5.43 -0.58 15.20
N PHE A 169 6.74 -0.32 15.14
CA PHE A 169 7.58 -0.73 14.02
C PHE A 169 7.59 -2.26 13.85
N LEU A 170 7.76 -3.02 14.93
CA LEU A 170 7.74 -4.48 14.90
C LEU A 170 6.36 -5.04 14.52
N ILE A 171 5.28 -4.41 14.99
CA ILE A 171 3.91 -4.75 14.59
C ILE A 171 3.75 -4.56 13.08
N ASN A 172 4.22 -3.45 12.51
CA ASN A 172 4.14 -3.22 11.07
C ASN A 172 4.95 -4.27 10.27
N VAL A 173 6.18 -4.56 10.67
CA VAL A 173 7.03 -5.57 10.02
C VAL A 173 6.37 -6.95 10.05
N THR A 174 5.85 -7.36 11.20
CA THR A 174 5.21 -8.67 11.36
C THR A 174 3.87 -8.74 10.61
N ALA A 175 3.02 -7.72 10.71
CA ALA A 175 1.73 -7.68 10.03
C ALA A 175 1.87 -7.72 8.49
N THR A 176 2.80 -6.94 7.94
CA THR A 176 3.05 -6.92 6.49
C THR A 176 3.63 -8.25 5.99
N TYR A 177 4.52 -8.87 6.77
CA TYR A 177 5.05 -10.20 6.45
C TYR A 177 3.95 -11.28 6.47
N ILE A 178 3.08 -11.26 7.49
CA ILE A 178 1.95 -12.17 7.62
C ILE A 178 0.99 -12.01 6.44
N CYS A 179 0.65 -10.76 6.06
CA CYS A 179 -0.18 -10.47 4.90
C CYS A 179 0.41 -11.04 3.60
N TYR A 180 1.70 -10.82 3.36
CA TYR A 180 2.39 -11.39 2.20
C TYR A 180 2.42 -12.92 2.23
N ALA A 181 2.72 -13.53 3.38
CA ALA A 181 2.81 -14.98 3.53
C ALA A 181 1.45 -15.66 3.26
N PHE A 182 0.38 -15.17 3.87
CA PHE A 182 -0.97 -15.70 3.64
C PHE A 182 -1.47 -15.41 2.23
N GLY A 183 -1.20 -14.22 1.68
CA GLY A 183 -1.59 -13.91 0.31
C GLY A 183 -0.91 -14.83 -0.71
N LYS A 184 0.40 -15.09 -0.53
CA LYS A 184 1.15 -16.05 -1.33
C LYS A 184 0.61 -17.47 -1.18
N PHE A 185 0.30 -17.89 0.04
CA PHE A 185 -0.28 -19.20 0.30
C PHE A 185 -1.65 -19.36 -0.39
N ALA A 186 -2.56 -18.41 -0.23
CA ALA A 186 -3.88 -18.39 -0.86
C ALA A 186 -3.78 -18.49 -2.40
N CYS A 187 -2.82 -17.79 -2.99
CA CYS A 187 -2.54 -17.86 -4.42
C CYS A 187 -2.01 -19.23 -4.89
N LYS A 188 -1.26 -19.97 -4.06
CA LYS A 188 -0.73 -21.30 -4.41
C LYS A 188 -1.79 -22.39 -4.36
N ILE A 189 -2.75 -22.26 -3.45
CA ILE A 189 -3.86 -23.22 -3.23
C ILE A 189 -5.12 -22.93 -4.06
N MET A 190 -5.09 -21.91 -4.93
CA MET A 190 -6.21 -21.47 -5.77
C MET A 190 -7.44 -20.89 -5.06
N ILE A 191 -7.33 -20.47 -3.80
CA ILE A 191 -8.41 -19.75 -3.08
C ILE A 191 -8.23 -18.22 -3.24
N GLN A 192 -7.79 -17.79 -4.43
CA GLN A 192 -7.37 -16.39 -4.65
C GLN A 192 -8.52 -15.37 -4.54
N ILE A 193 -9.76 -15.75 -4.87
CA ILE A 193 -10.89 -14.80 -4.82
C ILE A 193 -11.20 -14.45 -3.36
N ALA A 194 -11.43 -15.47 -2.54
CA ALA A 194 -11.80 -15.30 -1.14
C ALA A 194 -10.60 -14.99 -0.22
N GLY A 195 -9.42 -15.55 -0.49
CA GLY A 195 -8.24 -15.46 0.38
C GLY A 195 -7.20 -14.42 -0.03
N PHE A 196 -7.40 -13.71 -1.16
CA PHE A 196 -6.45 -12.72 -1.64
C PHE A 196 -7.15 -11.47 -2.22
N ALA A 197 -7.95 -11.62 -3.27
CA ALA A 197 -8.58 -10.51 -3.98
C ALA A 197 -9.57 -9.72 -3.11
N LEU A 198 -10.45 -10.44 -2.39
CA LEU A 198 -11.45 -9.83 -1.52
C LEU A 198 -10.80 -9.13 -0.31
N PRO A 199 -9.95 -9.79 0.51
CA PRO A 199 -9.31 -9.13 1.65
C PRO A 199 -8.50 -7.88 1.28
N ILE A 200 -7.75 -7.92 0.18
CA ILE A 200 -6.94 -6.78 -0.27
C ILE A 200 -7.83 -5.58 -0.62
N ASN A 201 -8.91 -5.79 -1.39
CA ASN A 201 -9.82 -4.68 -1.74
C ASN A 201 -10.67 -4.20 -0.57
N LEU A 202 -10.95 -5.05 0.42
CA LEU A 202 -11.74 -4.70 1.60
C LEU A 202 -10.91 -4.00 2.70
N THR A 203 -9.57 -4.08 2.63
CA THR A 203 -8.67 -3.47 3.62
C THR A 203 -8.89 -1.96 3.75
N VAL A 204 -9.00 -1.24 2.63
CA VAL A 204 -9.23 0.22 2.63
C VAL A 204 -10.60 0.59 3.25
N PRO A 205 -11.73 -0.01 2.82
CA PRO A 205 -13.02 0.18 3.49
C PRO A 205 -12.97 -0.07 4.99
N ILE A 206 -12.42 -1.21 5.42
CA ILE A 206 -12.37 -1.58 6.85
C ILE A 206 -11.56 -0.56 7.63
N LEU A 207 -10.38 -0.17 7.11
CA LEU A 207 -9.51 0.81 7.75
C LEU A 207 -10.24 2.16 7.91
N LEU A 208 -10.89 2.64 6.86
CA LEU A 208 -11.63 3.90 6.91
C LEU A 208 -12.79 3.84 7.91
N THR A 209 -13.59 2.76 7.89
CA THR A 209 -14.70 2.59 8.85
C THR A 209 -14.21 2.49 10.29
N LEU A 210 -13.07 1.83 10.51
CA LEU A 210 -12.46 1.71 11.83
C LEU A 210 -11.99 3.08 12.33
N LEU A 211 -11.25 3.83 11.51
CA LEU A 211 -10.78 5.17 11.86
C LEU A 211 -11.93 6.12 12.19
N ILE A 212 -12.97 6.14 11.35
CA ILE A 212 -14.17 6.96 11.59
C ILE A 212 -14.87 6.52 12.88
N SER A 213 -14.96 5.21 13.15
CA SER A 213 -15.57 4.70 14.38
C SER A 213 -14.78 5.07 15.64
N LEU A 214 -13.47 5.25 15.55
CA LEU A 214 -12.62 5.67 16.68
C LEU A 214 -12.75 7.18 16.96
N CYS A 215 -13.16 7.98 15.96
CA CYS A 215 -13.36 9.43 16.15
C CYS A 215 -14.46 9.75 17.15
N GLY A 216 -15.59 9.01 17.12
CA GLY A 216 -16.76 9.32 17.94
C GLY A 216 -16.46 9.35 19.44
N PRO A 217 -16.00 8.24 20.04
CA PRO A 217 -15.63 8.19 21.45
C PRO A 217 -14.52 9.17 21.81
N TYR A 218 -13.58 9.44 20.89
CA TYR A 218 -12.50 10.40 21.11
C TYR A 218 -12.97 11.85 21.21
N ILE A 219 -14.01 12.23 20.46
CA ILE A 219 -14.59 13.58 20.52
C ILE A 219 -15.34 13.77 21.85
N GLU A 220 -16.02 12.74 22.34
CA GLU A 220 -16.74 12.78 23.62
C GLU A 220 -15.78 12.81 24.81
N ASP A 221 -14.76 11.95 24.81
CA ASP A 221 -13.72 11.92 25.81
C ASP A 221 -12.35 11.66 25.17
N LYS A 222 -11.48 12.68 25.28
CA LYS A 222 -10.13 12.64 24.72
C LYS A 222 -9.27 11.55 25.35
N CYS A 223 -9.56 11.15 26.58
CA CYS A 223 -8.73 10.21 27.35
C CYS A 223 -9.07 8.73 27.15
N VAL A 224 -10.13 8.40 26.37
CA VAL A 224 -10.68 7.04 26.24
C VAL A 224 -9.64 5.99 25.82
N TYR A 225 -8.68 6.36 24.97
CA TYR A 225 -7.69 5.42 24.42
C TYR A 225 -6.32 5.49 25.12
N PHE A 226 -6.15 6.41 26.07
CA PHE A 226 -4.83 6.79 26.55
C PHE A 226 -4.27 5.94 27.69
N ASP A 227 -5.15 5.36 28.50
CA ASP A 227 -4.71 4.58 29.67
C ASP A 227 -4.37 3.12 29.34
N ALA A 228 -4.89 2.58 28.22
CA ALA A 228 -4.80 1.14 27.93
C ALA A 228 -4.10 0.78 26.60
N TYR A 229 -4.06 1.68 25.61
CA TYR A 229 -3.69 1.29 24.23
C TYR A 229 -2.65 2.18 23.54
N SER A 230 -2.66 3.49 23.80
CA SER A 230 -1.75 4.43 23.11
C SER A 230 -1.44 5.64 23.98
N PRO A 231 -0.23 6.19 23.96
CA PRO A 231 0.06 7.42 24.68
C PRO A 231 -0.70 8.62 24.08
N ALA A 232 -1.02 9.60 24.92
CA ALA A 232 -1.85 10.77 24.56
C ALA A 232 -1.37 11.59 23.36
N TYR A 233 -0.06 11.51 23.05
CA TYR A 233 0.57 12.23 21.94
C TYR A 233 0.48 11.51 20.58
N LEU A 234 -0.05 10.27 20.52
CA LEU A 234 0.01 9.43 19.32
C LEU A 234 -1.35 9.15 18.67
N PHE A 235 -2.31 10.07 18.84
CA PHE A 235 -3.61 9.97 18.16
C PHE A 235 -3.63 10.72 16.83
N PHE A 236 -4.47 10.27 15.90
CA PHE A 236 -4.63 10.92 14.60
C PHE A 236 -5.48 12.19 14.71
N ASN A 237 -5.26 13.14 13.81
CA ASN A 237 -6.05 14.38 13.80
C ASN A 237 -7.49 14.09 13.37
N VAL A 238 -8.43 14.43 14.25
CA VAL A 238 -9.87 14.22 14.02
C VAL A 238 -10.47 15.46 13.34
N PRO A 239 -11.33 15.29 12.32
CA PRO A 239 -12.03 16.39 11.70
C PRO A 239 -12.96 17.11 12.71
N PRO A 240 -13.23 18.40 12.52
CA PRO A 240 -14.06 19.19 13.45
C PRO A 240 -15.56 18.79 13.40
N SER A 241 -15.99 18.06 12.37
CA SER A 241 -17.37 17.59 12.22
C SER A 241 -17.69 16.55 13.29
N LYS A 242 -18.68 16.84 14.15
CA LYS A 242 -19.16 15.91 15.18
C LYS A 242 -20.04 14.79 14.62
N ASP A 243 -20.69 15.03 13.47
CA ASP A 243 -21.64 14.09 12.88
C ASP A 243 -21.01 13.27 11.73
N MET A 244 -21.28 11.97 11.71
CA MET A 244 -20.82 11.06 10.64
C MET A 244 -21.35 11.46 9.26
N ILE A 245 -22.60 11.95 9.18
CA ILE A 245 -23.20 12.42 7.93
C ILE A 245 -22.55 13.72 7.46
N GLY A 246 -22.24 14.63 8.41
CA GLY A 246 -21.48 15.84 8.13
C GLY A 246 -20.09 15.51 7.57
N PHE A 247 -19.38 14.55 8.19
CA PHE A 247 -18.11 14.08 7.66
C PHE A 247 -18.21 13.51 6.23
N LEU A 248 -19.28 12.78 5.90
CA LEU A 248 -19.46 12.20 4.58
C LEU A 248 -19.67 13.28 3.49
N VAL A 249 -20.43 14.32 3.82
CA VAL A 249 -20.89 15.34 2.86
C VAL A 249 -19.94 16.54 2.83
N ASP A 250 -19.59 17.09 3.98
CA ASP A 250 -18.82 18.34 4.12
C ASP A 250 -17.35 18.16 3.74
N GLU A 251 -16.77 16.99 4.02
CA GLU A 251 -15.39 16.64 3.67
C GLU A 251 -15.28 15.80 2.39
N TYR A 252 -16.37 15.67 1.64
CA TYR A 252 -16.45 14.87 0.41
C TYR A 252 -15.93 13.43 0.56
N ALA A 253 -16.08 12.83 1.74
CA ALA A 253 -15.50 11.51 2.01
C ALA A 253 -16.01 10.46 1.00
N TRP A 254 -17.25 10.56 0.51
CA TRP A 254 -17.81 9.63 -0.48
C TRP A 254 -16.96 9.43 -1.76
N ILE A 255 -16.07 10.38 -2.11
CA ILE A 255 -15.18 10.27 -3.27
C ILE A 255 -14.29 9.02 -3.18
N TRP A 256 -13.93 8.56 -1.98
CA TRP A 256 -13.09 7.36 -1.80
C TRP A 256 -13.74 6.10 -2.41
N LEU A 257 -15.07 6.02 -2.49
CA LEU A 257 -15.78 4.91 -3.13
C LEU A 257 -15.54 4.86 -4.65
N LEU A 258 -15.43 6.03 -5.30
CA LEU A 258 -15.10 6.08 -6.73
C LEU A 258 -13.68 5.56 -6.98
N TRP A 259 -12.75 5.91 -6.09
CA TRP A 259 -11.38 5.39 -6.14
C TRP A 259 -11.34 3.89 -5.87
N LEU A 260 -12.17 3.37 -4.98
CA LEU A 260 -12.29 1.93 -4.74
C LEU A 260 -12.77 1.17 -5.99
N VAL A 261 -13.82 1.66 -6.65
CA VAL A 261 -14.34 1.03 -7.89
C VAL A 261 -13.28 1.04 -8.98
N SER A 262 -12.56 2.15 -9.14
CA SER A 262 -11.45 2.23 -10.09
C SER A 262 -10.33 1.24 -9.75
N GLN A 263 -9.97 1.10 -8.47
CA GLN A 263 -8.95 0.16 -8.02
C GLN A 263 -9.33 -1.29 -8.31
N ILE A 264 -10.59 -1.68 -8.07
CA ILE A 264 -11.11 -3.02 -8.38
C ILE A 264 -11.02 -3.29 -9.89
N TRP A 265 -11.27 -2.27 -10.72
CA TRP A 265 -11.17 -2.39 -12.18
C TRP A 265 -9.72 -2.58 -12.65
N ILE A 266 -8.78 -1.76 -12.17
CA ILE A 266 -7.35 -1.87 -12.51
C ILE A 266 -6.78 -3.23 -12.05
N THR A 267 -7.21 -3.69 -10.87
CA THR A 267 -6.76 -4.96 -10.28
C THR A 267 -7.65 -6.16 -10.68
N GLN A 268 -8.50 -6.03 -11.70
CA GLN A 268 -9.40 -7.09 -12.14
C GLN A 268 -8.67 -8.41 -12.46
N HIS A 269 -7.43 -8.33 -12.95
CA HIS A 269 -6.61 -9.51 -13.25
C HIS A 269 -6.43 -10.44 -12.04
N ILE A 270 -6.44 -9.91 -10.80
CA ILE A 270 -6.33 -10.70 -9.58
C ILE A 270 -7.55 -11.62 -9.39
N TRP A 271 -8.73 -11.15 -9.77
CA TRP A 271 -9.98 -11.88 -9.63
C TRP A 271 -10.13 -12.99 -10.67
N THR A 272 -9.58 -12.78 -11.86
CA THR A 272 -9.81 -13.66 -13.02
C THR A 272 -8.63 -14.55 -13.38
N ASN A 273 -7.47 -14.40 -12.72
CA ASN A 273 -6.27 -15.17 -13.07
C ASN A 273 -6.52 -16.67 -12.91
N ARG A 274 -5.94 -17.52 -13.75
CA ARG A 274 -6.05 -18.98 -13.61
C ARG A 274 -4.66 -19.56 -13.76
N ASN A 275 -4.09 -20.01 -12.64
CA ASN A 275 -2.74 -20.57 -12.59
C ASN A 275 -2.82 -22.07 -12.29
N PHE A 276 -1.70 -22.78 -12.44
CA PHE A 276 -1.61 -24.16 -12.00
C PHE A 276 -1.42 -24.24 -10.49
N VAL A 277 -2.03 -25.24 -9.87
CA VAL A 277 -1.92 -25.48 -8.43
C VAL A 277 -0.44 -25.65 -8.09
N LEU A 278 0.03 -25.00 -7.03
CA LEU A 278 1.43 -25.01 -6.58
C LEU A 278 2.46 -24.40 -7.55
N SER A 279 2.03 -23.51 -8.47
CA SER A 279 2.96 -22.70 -9.27
C SER A 279 4.04 -22.02 -8.43
N SER A 280 5.23 -21.89 -9.02
CA SER A 280 6.37 -21.26 -8.38
C SER A 280 6.09 -19.77 -8.07
N THR A 281 6.80 -19.18 -7.11
CA THR A 281 6.52 -17.78 -6.72
C THR A 281 6.83 -16.81 -7.87
N GLU A 282 7.84 -17.12 -8.67
CA GLU A 282 8.30 -16.35 -9.83
C GLU A 282 7.31 -16.41 -11.00
N GLU A 283 6.47 -17.44 -11.06
CA GLU A 283 5.34 -17.50 -11.99
C GLU A 283 4.17 -16.64 -11.52
N LEU A 284 3.90 -16.63 -10.22
CA LEU A 284 2.76 -15.95 -9.60
C LEU A 284 2.97 -14.43 -9.47
N PHE A 285 4.19 -13.99 -9.18
CA PHE A 285 4.54 -12.60 -8.91
C PHE A 285 5.73 -12.16 -9.75
N ILE A 286 5.76 -10.88 -10.13
CA ILE A 286 6.87 -10.32 -10.93
C ILE A 286 8.08 -10.04 -10.05
N LYS A 287 7.86 -9.43 -8.89
CA LYS A 287 8.90 -9.17 -7.90
C LYS A 287 8.89 -10.26 -6.84
N PRO A 288 10.07 -10.68 -6.35
CA PRO A 288 10.17 -11.72 -5.35
C PRO A 288 9.65 -11.26 -3.97
N MET A 289 9.78 -9.97 -3.67
CA MET A 289 9.46 -9.35 -2.37
C MET A 289 8.39 -8.27 -2.50
N TYR A 290 7.78 -7.92 -1.37
CA TYR A 290 6.76 -6.88 -1.24
C TYR A 290 7.36 -5.55 -0.75
N ASP A 291 6.61 -4.47 -0.95
CA ASP A 291 6.84 -3.18 -0.29
C ASP A 291 6.01 -3.11 1.00
N ALA A 292 6.66 -2.84 2.13
CA ALA A 292 6.02 -2.84 3.45
C ALA A 292 5.15 -1.61 3.68
N PHE A 293 5.44 -0.47 3.04
CA PHE A 293 4.70 0.77 3.28
C PHE A 293 3.27 0.74 2.71
N PHE A 294 3.09 0.06 1.57
CA PHE A 294 1.79 -0.07 0.90
C PHE A 294 1.58 -1.54 0.53
N ILE A 295 1.46 -2.41 1.53
CA ILE A 295 1.40 -3.86 1.33
C ILE A 295 0.24 -4.29 0.44
N ASP A 296 -0.94 -3.70 0.63
CA ASP A 296 -2.17 -3.98 -0.12
C ASP A 296 -1.98 -3.65 -1.61
N GLN A 297 -1.46 -2.46 -1.91
CA GLN A 297 -1.17 -2.00 -3.27
C GLN A 297 -0.02 -2.79 -3.89
N SER A 298 1.04 -3.00 -3.14
CA SER A 298 2.24 -3.71 -3.59
C SER A 298 1.89 -5.13 -4.01
N VAL A 299 1.17 -5.87 -3.18
CA VAL A 299 0.84 -7.27 -3.45
C VAL A 299 -0.21 -7.39 -4.56
N ALA A 300 -1.16 -6.46 -4.63
CA ALA A 300 -2.13 -6.39 -5.72
C ALA A 300 -1.47 -6.14 -7.09
N LEU A 301 -0.63 -5.11 -7.19
CA LEU A 301 0.00 -4.70 -8.45
C LEU A 301 1.17 -5.59 -8.85
N ASN A 302 1.78 -6.30 -7.90
CA ASN A 302 2.86 -7.26 -8.16
C ASN A 302 2.35 -8.63 -8.64
N ARG A 303 1.04 -8.91 -8.51
CA ARG A 303 0.43 -10.14 -9.03
C ARG A 303 0.53 -10.15 -10.55
N ARG A 304 1.13 -11.19 -11.12
CA ARG A 304 1.36 -11.24 -12.57
C ARG A 304 0.06 -11.26 -13.36
N ASN A 305 -0.08 -10.37 -14.34
CA ASN A 305 -1.18 -10.34 -15.28
C ASN A 305 -0.88 -11.29 -16.45
N ILE A 306 -1.29 -12.54 -16.30
CA ILE A 306 -0.96 -13.60 -17.27
C ILE A 306 -1.88 -13.50 -18.49
N LYS A 307 -1.26 -13.38 -19.67
CA LYS A 307 -1.97 -13.15 -20.95
C LYS A 307 -2.52 -14.43 -21.57
N GLU A 308 -1.80 -15.54 -21.41
CA GLU A 308 -2.17 -16.90 -21.82
C GLU A 308 -1.63 -17.89 -20.78
N ALA A 309 -2.34 -18.98 -20.50
CA ALA A 309 -1.80 -20.05 -19.66
C ALA A 309 -0.45 -20.52 -20.24
N PRO A 310 0.57 -20.81 -19.40
CA PRO A 310 1.86 -21.23 -19.92
C PRO A 310 1.67 -22.47 -20.81
N LYS A 311 2.04 -22.34 -22.09
CA LYS A 311 2.14 -23.47 -23.04
C LYS A 311 3.36 -24.31 -22.67
N GLY A 312 3.25 -25.03 -21.55
CA GLY A 312 4.34 -25.73 -20.90
C GLY A 312 3.81 -26.88 -20.07
N GLY A 313 3.17 -27.82 -20.75
CA GLY A 313 2.50 -29.00 -20.19
C GLY A 313 1.43 -29.39 -21.19
N GLN A 314 1.50 -30.62 -21.70
CA GLN A 314 0.63 -31.17 -22.74
C GLN A 314 -0.80 -30.66 -22.67
N ASP A 315 -1.38 -30.46 -23.84
CA ASP A 315 -2.81 -30.26 -24.09
C ASP A 315 -3.65 -31.23 -23.23
N ILE A 316 -3.98 -30.81 -22.02
CA ILE A 316 -5.07 -31.40 -21.25
C ILE A 316 -6.14 -30.33 -21.30
N GLU A 317 -7.08 -30.59 -22.21
CA GLU A 317 -8.39 -29.97 -22.34
C GLU A 317 -8.89 -29.46 -20.98
N LEU A 318 -8.69 -28.16 -20.70
CA LEU A 318 -9.18 -27.49 -19.49
C LEU A 318 -10.72 -27.32 -19.49
N ASP A 319 -11.39 -27.82 -20.51
CA ASP A 319 -12.86 -27.90 -20.61
C ASP A 319 -13.43 -29.28 -20.22
N LYS A 320 -12.60 -30.20 -19.68
CA LYS A 320 -13.02 -31.55 -19.26
C LYS A 320 -12.66 -31.93 -17.83
N TYR A 321 -12.63 -30.97 -16.92
CA TYR A 321 -12.40 -31.20 -15.48
C TYR A 321 -13.67 -30.99 -14.66
N ASP A 322 -14.71 -31.73 -15.00
CA ASP A 322 -15.56 -32.38 -13.99
C ASP A 322 -15.12 -33.85 -14.02
N ASP A 323 -14.70 -34.39 -12.88
CA ASP A 323 -14.12 -35.75 -12.72
C ASP A 323 -12.77 -36.03 -13.42
N SER A 324 -11.65 -35.62 -12.83
CA SER A 324 -10.52 -36.56 -12.73
C SER A 324 -9.62 -36.33 -11.51
N ILE A 325 -9.47 -37.43 -10.79
CA ILE A 325 -8.59 -37.75 -9.65
C ILE A 325 -7.35 -36.86 -9.53
N THR A 326 -7.24 -36.19 -8.39
CA THR A 326 -6.05 -35.44 -7.96
C THR A 326 -4.84 -36.38 -7.86
N ARG A 327 -3.85 -36.25 -8.74
CA ARG A 327 -2.59 -37.02 -8.64
C ARG A 327 -1.63 -36.30 -7.69
N ILE A 328 -1.38 -36.90 -6.54
CA ILE A 328 -0.33 -36.44 -5.60
C ILE A 328 0.98 -37.11 -6.01
N TYR A 329 1.98 -36.31 -6.40
CA TYR A 329 3.34 -36.78 -6.61
C TYR A 329 4.10 -36.70 -5.27
N ALA A 330 4.20 -37.83 -4.58
CA ALA A 330 5.09 -37.97 -3.43
C ALA A 330 6.41 -38.60 -3.89
N CYS A 331 7.52 -37.85 -3.80
CA CYS A 331 8.85 -38.41 -3.93
C CYS A 331 9.32 -38.82 -2.53
N ALA A 332 9.36 -40.12 -2.26
CA ALA A 332 9.99 -40.65 -1.06
C ALA A 332 11.47 -40.94 -1.37
N THR A 333 12.39 -40.19 -0.77
CA THR A 333 13.80 -40.57 -0.74
C THR A 333 13.99 -41.63 0.33
N MET A 334 14.08 -42.91 -0.06
CA MET A 334 14.59 -43.95 0.84
C MET A 334 16.10 -43.79 0.96
N TRP A 335 16.57 -43.35 2.12
CA TRP A 335 17.94 -43.56 2.58
C TRP A 335 18.05 -45.01 3.03
N HIS A 336 19.07 -45.71 2.53
CA HIS A 336 19.43 -47.05 2.97
C HIS A 336 20.67 -47.00 3.85
#